data_AF-A0A7V7CZJ9-F1
#
_entry.id   AF-A0A7V7CZJ9-F1
#
_cell.length_a   1.000
_cell.length_b   1.000
_cell.length_c   1.000
_cell.angle_alpha   90.00
_cell.angle_beta   90.00
_cell.angle_gamma   90.00
#
_symmetry.space_group_name_H-M   'P 1'
#
loop_
_entity.id
_entity.type
_entity.pdbx_description
1 polymer ?
#
loop_
_entity_poly.entity_id
_entity_poly.type
_entity_poly.pdbx_seq_one_letter_code
_entity_poly.pdbx_strand_id
1 'polypeptide(L)' 'MGATQFLAQRVAAKYLDEKAFEKEGIGLRFFTPRPAVYPQLWGPFVPNLSAFDLLFNCGPKARVVLERI' A
#
# COMPACT_ATOMS: atom_id res chain seq x y z
N MET A 1 18.79 -11.20 -12.12
CA MET A 1 18.45 -9.93 -11.43
C MET A 1 18.95 -10.05 -10.00
N GLY A 2 19.69 -9.07 -9.47
CA GLY A 2 20.34 -9.10 -8.15
C GLY A 2 19.66 -8.21 -7.11
N ALA A 3 18.35 -8.39 -6.91
CA ALA A 3 17.63 -7.67 -5.86
C ALA A 3 18.07 -8.16 -4.48
N THR A 4 18.35 -7.25 -3.54
CA THR A 4 18.85 -7.55 -2.20
C THR A 4 17.91 -7.09 -1.07
N GLN A 5 16.71 -6.59 -1.42
CA GLN A 5 15.77 -6.02 -0.47
C GLN A 5 14.37 -6.61 -0.65
N PHE A 6 13.70 -6.92 0.45
CA PHE A 6 12.29 -7.26 0.50
C PHE A 6 11.50 -6.08 1.10
N LEU A 7 10.52 -5.57 0.37
CA LEU A 7 9.70 -4.45 0.80
C LEU A 7 8.33 -4.96 1.27
N ALA A 8 7.99 -4.71 2.55
CA ALA A 8 6.75 -5.16 3.17
C ALA A 8 5.96 -3.99 3.77
N GLN A 9 4.64 -4.11 3.86
CA GLN A 9 3.86 -3.18 4.66
C GLN A 9 4.18 -3.38 6.14
N ARG A 10 4.25 -2.30 6.93
CA ARG A 10 4.57 -2.35 8.36
C ARG A 10 3.67 -3.29 9.16
N VAL A 11 2.40 -3.44 8.77
CA VAL A 11 1.44 -4.36 9.42
C VAL A 11 1.85 -5.83 9.27
N ALA A 12 2.60 -6.17 8.21
CA ALA A 12 3.09 -7.52 7.97
C ALA A 12 4.25 -7.92 8.89
N ALA A 13 4.89 -6.97 9.59
CA ALA A 13 6.06 -7.24 10.44
C ALA A 13 5.80 -8.36 11.47
N LYS A 14 4.59 -8.43 12.03
CA LYS A 14 4.20 -9.47 13.00
C LYS A 14 4.15 -10.90 12.43
N TYR A 15 4.27 -11.05 11.11
CA TYR A 15 4.24 -12.34 10.40
C TYR A 15 5.58 -12.68 9.73
N LEU A 16 6.58 -11.80 9.80
CA LEU A 16 7.87 -11.98 9.13
C LEU A 16 8.96 -12.30 10.15
N ASP A 17 9.79 -13.30 9.84
CA ASP A 17 10.99 -13.62 10.60
C ASP A 17 12.20 -12.85 10.05
N GLU A 18 12.54 -11.72 10.68
CA GLU A 18 13.65 -10.87 10.24
C GLU A 18 14.99 -11.62 10.18
N LYS A 19 15.21 -12.62 11.04
CA LYS A 19 16.46 -13.39 11.06
C LYS A 19 16.59 -14.32 9.86
N ALA A 20 15.46 -14.85 9.38
CA ALA A 20 15.46 -15.64 8.15
C ALA A 20 15.87 -14.80 6.94
N PHE A 21 15.42 -13.55 6.85
CA PHE A 21 15.86 -12.62 5.80
C PHE A 21 17.35 -12.28 5.92
N GLU A 22 17.81 -11.96 7.14
CA GLU A 22 19.22 -11.62 7.40
C GLU A 22 20.17 -12.77 7.02
N LYS A 23 19.81 -14.01 7.38
CA LYS A 23 20.61 -15.21 7.06
C LYS A 23 20.82 -15.40 5.55
N GLU A 24 19.82 -15.04 4.75
CA GLU A 24 19.88 -15.13 3.29
C GLU A 24 20.47 -13.86 2.65
N GLY A 25 20.95 -12.90 3.45
CA GLY A 25 21.50 -11.64 2.95
C GLY A 25 20.46 -10.70 2.33
N ILE A 26 19.18 -10.85 2.69
CA ILE A 26 18.07 -10.05 2.19
C ILE A 26 17.73 -8.97 3.21
N GLY A 27 17.84 -7.70 2.82
CA GLY A 27 17.42 -6.58 3.67
C GLY A 27 15.90 -6.47 3.73
N LEU A 28 15.34 -6.59 4.93
CA LEU A 28 13.92 -6.32 5.13
C LEU A 28 13.67 -4.82 5.31
N ARG A 29 12.72 -4.27 4.55
CA ARG A 29 12.31 -2.86 4.60
C ARG A 29 10.81 -2.77 4.74
N PHE A 30 10.37 -1.91 5.65
CA PHE A 30 8.96 -1.67 5.91
C PHE A 30 8.51 -0.31 5.44
N PHE A 31 7.33 -0.23 4.86
CA PHE A 31 6.66 1.02 4.52
C PHE A 31 5.23 1.06 5.06
N THR A 32 4.69 2.26 5.21
CA THR A 32 3.29 2.48 5.61
C THR A 32 2.60 3.24 4.48
N PRO A 33 1.70 2.61 3.71
CA PRO A 33 0.99 3.31 2.65
C PRO A 33 0.06 4.38 3.24
N ARG A 34 0.01 5.55 2.59
CA ARG A 34 -0.99 6.57 2.90
C ARG A 34 -2.31 6.20 2.23
N PRO A 35 -3.47 6.37 2.90
CA PRO A 35 -4.75 6.13 2.24
C PRO A 35 -4.95 7.14 1.10
N ALA A 36 -5.37 6.64 -0.06
CA ALA A 36 -5.89 7.48 -1.13
C ALA A 36 -7.27 7.99 -0.71
N VAL A 37 -7.35 9.23 -0.22
CA VAL A 37 -8.63 9.86 0.18
C VAL A 37 -9.27 10.49 -1.05
N TYR A 38 -10.51 10.11 -1.34
CA TYR A 38 -11.30 10.62 -2.47
C TYR A 38 -12.78 10.75 -2.08
N PRO A 39 -13.59 11.50 -2.86
CA PRO A 39 -15.02 11.61 -2.61
C PRO A 39 -15.70 10.27 -2.85
N GLN A 40 -16.22 9.66 -1.79
CA GLN A 40 -17.11 8.49 -1.86
C GLN A 40 -18.57 8.95 -1.77
N LEU A 41 -19.48 8.20 -2.39
CA LEU A 41 -20.91 8.43 -2.23
C LEU A 41 -21.40 7.98 -0.84
N TRP A 42 -22.42 8.67 -0.33
CA TRP A 42 -23.22 8.29 0.85
C TRP A 42 -22.51 8.21 2.21
N GLY A 43 -21.72 9.22 2.55
CA GLY A 43 -21.28 9.44 3.94
C GLY A 43 -19.79 9.72 4.07
N PRO A 44 -19.20 9.41 5.24
CA PRO A 44 -17.78 9.56 5.49
C PRO A 44 -16.93 8.59 4.64
N PHE A 45 -15.67 8.95 4.45
CA PHE A 45 -14.69 8.11 3.75
C PHE A 45 -14.40 6.79 4.50
N VAL A 46 -14.41 5.69 3.75
CA VAL A 46 -14.05 4.35 4.20
C VAL A 46 -12.76 3.90 3.50
N PRO A 47 -11.65 3.66 4.24
CA PRO A 47 -10.40 3.22 3.65
C PRO A 47 -10.40 1.73 3.27
N ASN A 48 -9.37 1.29 2.54
CA ASN A 48 -9.11 -0.12 2.21
C ASN A 48 -10.21 -0.81 1.36
N LEU A 49 -10.95 -0.03 0.56
CA LEU A 49 -11.87 -0.57 -0.44
C LEU A 49 -11.15 -0.98 -1.74
N SER A 50 -11.88 -1.67 -2.61
CA SER A 50 -11.39 -2.06 -3.93
C SER A 50 -10.93 -0.84 -4.75
N ALA A 51 -9.95 -1.03 -5.62
CA ALA A 51 -9.56 -0.01 -6.61
C ALA A 51 -10.75 0.43 -7.51
N PHE A 52 -11.78 -0.43 -7.65
CA PHE A 52 -13.01 -0.08 -8.34
C PHE A 52 -13.83 1.00 -7.64
N ASP A 53 -13.73 1.13 -6.31
CA ASP A 53 -14.43 2.20 -5.60
C ASP A 53 -13.88 3.57 -6.03
N LEU A 54 -12.55 3.72 -6.02
CA LEU A 54 -11.90 4.91 -6.57
C LEU A 54 -12.27 5.14 -8.04
N LEU A 55 -12.20 4.09 -8.87
CA LEU A 55 -12.44 4.22 -10.31
C LEU A 55 -13.89 4.65 -10.61
N PHE A 56 -14.89 4.10 -9.93
CA PHE A 56 -16.29 4.43 -10.20
C PHE A 56 -16.75 5.73 -9.53
N ASN A 57 -16.15 6.13 -8.41
CA ASN A 57 -16.44 7.43 -7.81
C ASN A 57 -15.74 8.58 -8.54
N CYS A 58 -14.53 8.37 -9.09
CA CYS A 58 -13.71 9.45 -9.66
C CYS A 58 -13.51 9.38 -11.18
N GLY A 59 -13.75 8.24 -11.82
CA GLY A 59 -13.51 8.04 -13.25
C GLY A 59 -12.08 8.45 -13.67
N PRO A 60 -11.91 9.22 -14.76
CA PRO A 60 -10.60 9.73 -15.19
C PRO A 60 -9.86 10.57 -14.13
N LYS A 61 -10.56 11.15 -13.15
CA LYS A 61 -9.93 11.91 -12.05
C LYS A 61 -9.24 11.02 -11.02
N ALA A 62 -9.44 9.70 -11.06
CA ALA A 62 -8.75 8.75 -10.18
C ALA A 62 -7.22 8.91 -10.24
N ARG A 63 -6.67 9.21 -11.42
CA ARG A 63 -5.24 9.48 -11.60
C ARG A 63 -4.72 10.61 -10.71
N VAL A 64 -5.48 11.71 -10.61
CA VAL A 64 -5.10 12.87 -9.79
C VAL A 64 -5.08 12.51 -8.30
N VAL A 65 -5.94 11.60 -7.86
CA VAL A 65 -5.93 11.08 -6.48
C VAL A 65 -4.67 10.26 -6.23
N LEU A 66 -4.30 9.38 -7.17
CA LEU A 66 -3.12 8.51 -7.06
C LEU A 66 -1.79 9.28 -7.17
N GLU A 67 -1.75 10.40 -7.88
CA GLU A 67 -0.56 11.25 -7.98
C GLU A 67 -0.27 12.03 -6.68
N ARG A 68 -1.18 12.01 -5.69
CA ARG A 68 -1.08 12.77 -4.43
C ARG A 68 -0.72 11.92 -3.20
N ILE A 69 -0.66 10.59 -3.35
CA ILE A 69 -0.38 9.65 -2.24
C ILE A 69 1.09 9.39 -2.00
#